data_AF-A0A836VX22-F1
#
_entry.id   AF-A0A836VX22-F1
#
_cell.length_a   1.000
_cell.length_b   1.000
_cell.length_c   1.000
_cell.angle_alpha   90.00
_cell.angle_beta   90.00
_cell.angle_gamma   90.00
#
_symmetry.space_group_name_H-M   'P 1'
#
loop_
_entity.id
_entity.type
_entity.pdbx_description
1 polymer ?
#
loop_
_entity_poly.entity_id
_entity_poly.type
_entity_poly.pdbx_seq_one_letter_code
_entity_poly.pdbx_strand_id
1 'polypeptide(L)'
;MRLHLPAARPLRAVFRCYEDYARASKLTLRFKLENVVREERFSVRINGRPVAQQSLTLRYAPNGRDTRIHTVPLKPYQLCELILRPDQLRAGGNTLELQPIRLLKGTTGKVYLVEIELEVRYG
;
A
#
# COMPACT_ATOMS: atom_id res chain seq x y z
N MET A 1 -8.95 -4.85 7.81
CA MET A 1 -9.10 -6.13 7.06
C MET A 1 -7.72 -6.76 6.92
N ARG A 2 -7.48 -7.97 7.43
CA ARG A 2 -6.18 -8.65 7.33
C ARG A 2 -6.21 -9.68 6.19
N LEU A 3 -5.48 -9.42 5.11
CA LEU A 3 -5.37 -10.31 3.94
C LEU A 3 -4.11 -11.18 4.07
N HIS A 4 -4.23 -12.49 3.82
CA HIS A 4 -3.17 -13.48 4.05
C HIS A 4 -2.84 -14.24 2.76
N LEU A 5 -1.57 -14.29 2.32
CA LEU A 5 -1.15 -15.17 1.22
C LEU A 5 0.32 -15.61 1.37
N PRO A 6 0.70 -16.81 0.87
CA PRO A 6 2.10 -17.23 0.75
C PRO A 6 2.87 -16.34 -0.24
N ALA A 7 4.18 -16.25 -0.05
CA ALA A 7 5.15 -15.33 -0.68
C ALA A 7 5.14 -15.20 -2.23
N ALA A 8 4.34 -15.97 -2.97
CA ALA A 8 4.33 -15.96 -4.44
C ALA A 8 3.06 -15.36 -5.08
N ARG A 9 2.01 -15.04 -4.30
CA ARG A 9 0.75 -14.52 -4.86
C ARG A 9 0.64 -13.00 -4.69
N PRO A 10 0.03 -12.29 -5.66
CA PRO A 10 -0.24 -10.87 -5.52
C PRO A 10 -1.16 -10.63 -4.31
N LEU A 11 -0.81 -9.64 -3.48
CA LEU A 11 -1.72 -9.13 -2.46
C LEU A 11 -2.72 -8.21 -3.16
N ARG A 12 -4.01 -8.43 -2.91
CA ARG A 12 -5.09 -7.64 -3.52
C ARG A 12 -6.01 -7.11 -2.45
N ALA A 13 -6.19 -5.79 -2.41
CA ALA A 13 -7.18 -5.14 -1.57
C ALA A 13 -8.17 -4.34 -2.41
N VAL A 14 -9.43 -4.41 -2.00
CA VAL A 14 -10.50 -3.58 -2.54
C VAL A 14 -10.79 -2.48 -1.52
N PHE A 15 -10.86 -1.24 -2.00
CA PHE A 15 -11.23 -0.08 -1.19
C PHE A 15 -12.26 0.74 -1.95
N ARG A 16 -13.12 1.48 -1.25
CA ARG A 16 -14.16 2.29 -1.88
C ARG A 16 -13.83 3.76 -1.80
N CYS A 17 -14.13 4.46 -2.88
CA CYS A 17 -13.99 5.89 -3.06
C CYS A 17 -15.37 6.45 -3.38
N TYR A 18 -15.79 7.53 -2.73
CA TYR A 18 -17.11 8.13 -2.93
C TYR A 18 -17.05 9.52 -3.55
N GLU A 19 -15.85 10.05 -3.73
CA GLU A 19 -15.60 11.40 -4.22
C GLU A 19 -15.39 11.43 -5.72
N ASP A 20 -15.74 12.55 -6.35
CA ASP A 20 -15.29 12.90 -7.69
C ASP A 20 -13.88 13.49 -7.60
N TYR A 21 -12.91 12.75 -8.13
CA TYR A 21 -11.50 13.11 -8.09
C TYR A 21 -11.06 14.05 -9.22
N ALA A 22 -11.93 14.38 -10.17
CA ALA A 22 -11.60 15.30 -11.26
C ALA A 22 -11.15 16.68 -10.74
N ARG A 23 -11.63 17.08 -9.55
CA ARG A 23 -11.30 18.35 -8.89
C ARG A 23 -10.22 18.22 -7.81
N ALA A 24 -9.67 17.04 -7.59
CA ALA A 24 -8.65 16.85 -6.57
C ALA A 24 -7.32 17.45 -7.02
N SER A 25 -6.76 18.36 -6.22
CA SER A 25 -5.44 18.95 -6.45
C SER A 25 -4.31 17.99 -6.06
N LYS A 26 -4.58 17.07 -5.12
CA LYS A 26 -3.64 16.01 -4.72
C LYS A 26 -4.39 14.76 -4.26
N LEU A 27 -3.92 13.60 -4.75
CA LEU A 27 -4.38 12.28 -4.32
C LEU A 27 -3.18 11.49 -3.82
N THR A 28 -3.25 11.02 -2.58
CA THR A 28 -2.15 10.26 -1.96
C THR A 28 -2.71 9.00 -1.33
N LEU A 29 -2.32 7.84 -1.87
CA LEU A 29 -2.65 6.54 -1.31
C LEU A 29 -1.49 6.08 -0.43
N ARG A 30 -1.75 5.91 0.86
CA ARG A 30 -0.81 5.32 1.82
C ARG A 30 -1.25 3.92 2.18
N PHE A 31 -0.29 3.02 2.33
CA PHE A 31 -0.58 1.67 2.79
C PHE A 31 0.61 1.06 3.53
N LYS A 32 0.32 0.11 4.41
CA LYS A 32 1.33 -0.58 5.22
C LYS A 32 1.41 -2.06 4.89
N LEU A 33 2.63 -2.52 4.64
CA LEU A 33 2.97 -3.92 4.50
C LEU A 33 3.71 -4.36 5.74
N GLU A 34 3.14 -5.30 6.49
CA GLU A 34 3.72 -5.89 7.67
C GLU A 34 4.39 -7.24 7.33
N ASN A 35 5.37 -7.63 8.15
CA ASN A 35 6.17 -8.84 8.00
C ASN A 35 7.02 -8.80 6.72
N VAL A 36 7.63 -7.64 6.51
CA VAL A 36 8.54 -7.35 5.41
C VAL A 36 9.85 -6.80 5.94
N VAL A 37 10.91 -6.88 5.16
CA VAL A 37 12.20 -6.25 5.44
C VAL A 37 12.49 -5.09 4.49
N ARG A 38 13.49 -4.27 4.79
CA ARG A 38 13.74 -3.00 4.08
C ARG A 38 13.99 -3.18 2.59
N GLU A 39 14.60 -4.28 2.18
CA GLU A 39 15.05 -4.55 0.81
C GLU A 39 13.95 -5.16 -0.06
N GLU A 40 12.85 -5.61 0.53
CA GLU A 40 11.75 -6.21 -0.23
C GLU A 40 11.04 -5.15 -1.08
N ARG A 41 10.72 -5.53 -2.31
CA ARG A 41 10.13 -4.63 -3.31
C ARG A 41 8.91 -5.26 -3.93
N PHE A 42 7.93 -4.42 -4.20
CA PHE A 42 6.66 -4.79 -4.81
C PHE A 42 6.42 -3.90 -6.03
N SER A 43 5.87 -4.48 -7.10
CA SER A 43 5.24 -3.70 -8.15
C SER A 43 3.80 -3.43 -7.72
N VAL A 44 3.33 -2.23 -8.03
CA VAL A 44 2.00 -1.78 -7.63
C VAL A 44 1.12 -1.61 -8.86
N ARG A 45 -0.12 -2.09 -8.77
CA ARG A 45 -1.17 -1.76 -9.72
C ARG A 45 -2.37 -1.16 -9.00
N ILE A 46 -2.96 -0.13 -9.60
CA ILE A 46 -4.25 0.43 -9.21
C ILE A 46 -5.24 0.14 -10.33
N ASN A 47 -6.34 -0.53 -10.00
CA ASN A 47 -7.36 -0.92 -10.98
C ASN A 47 -6.78 -1.66 -12.20
N GLY A 48 -5.78 -2.53 -11.95
CA GLY A 48 -5.06 -3.29 -12.99
C GLY A 48 -3.99 -2.50 -13.76
N ARG A 49 -3.91 -1.17 -13.57
CA ARG A 49 -2.91 -0.31 -14.24
C ARG A 49 -1.64 -0.21 -13.39
N PRO A 50 -0.44 -0.44 -13.96
CA PRO A 50 0.81 -0.31 -13.23
C PRO A 50 1.04 1.14 -12.78
N VAL A 51 1.59 1.30 -11.59
CA VAL A 51 2.06 2.59 -11.10
C VAL A 51 3.58 2.64 -11.20
N ALA A 52 4.11 3.77 -11.69
CA ALA A 52 5.55 3.97 -11.81
C ALA A 52 6.21 3.90 -10.42
N GLN A 53 7.32 3.17 -10.29
CA GLN A 53 8.04 3.08 -9.01
C GLN A 53 8.55 4.43 -8.51
N GLN A 54 8.78 5.38 -9.41
CA GLN A 54 9.20 6.75 -9.08
C GLN A 54 8.14 7.49 -8.25
N SER A 55 6.86 7.12 -8.42
CA SER A 55 5.74 7.69 -7.69
C SER A 55 5.55 7.05 -6.31
N LEU A 56 6.33 6.00 -5.99
CA LEU A 56 6.27 5.25 -4.74
C LEU A 56 7.39 5.69 -3.80
N THR A 57 7.02 6.30 -2.68
CA THR A 57 7.94 6.54 -1.56
C THR A 57 7.79 5.42 -0.54
N LEU A 58 8.90 4.89 -0.04
CA LEU A 58 8.93 3.80 0.93
C LEU A 58 9.71 4.20 2.18
N ARG A 59 9.09 3.97 3.35
CA ARG A 59 9.72 4.09 4.67
C ARG A 59 9.64 2.74 5.37
N TYR A 60 10.69 2.38 6.09
CA TYR A 60 10.76 1.09 6.80
C TYR A 60 10.83 1.32 8.31
N ALA A 61 10.02 0.57 9.05
CA ALA A 61 9.97 0.58 10.51
C ALA A 61 10.35 -0.81 11.04
N PRO A 62 11.62 -1.04 11.46
CA PRO A 62 12.10 -2.35 11.87
C PRO A 62 11.45 -2.87 13.16
N ASN A 63 11.04 -1.96 14.06
CA ASN A 63 10.49 -2.33 15.37
C ASN A 63 8.96 -2.24 15.40
N GLY A 64 8.32 -2.07 14.25
CA GLY A 64 6.86 -1.94 14.15
C GLY A 64 6.25 -0.75 14.91
N ARG A 65 7.07 0.24 15.27
CA ARG A 65 6.60 1.43 15.96
C ARG A 65 6.02 2.42 14.96
N ASP A 66 4.69 2.57 14.95
CA ASP A 66 4.03 3.71 14.31
C ASP A 66 3.78 4.79 15.37
N THR A 67 4.37 5.97 15.20
CA THR A 67 4.21 7.10 16.12
C THR A 67 2.79 7.68 16.14
N ARG A 68 1.93 7.31 15.19
CA ARG A 68 0.51 7.70 15.14
C ARG A 68 -0.40 6.72 15.90
N ILE A 69 0.08 5.50 16.16
CA ILE A 69 -0.73 4.42 16.77
C ILE A 69 0.04 3.86 17.97
N HIS A 70 -0.15 4.49 19.13
CA HIS A 70 0.63 4.19 20.34
C HIS A 70 0.29 2.84 21.01
N THR A 71 -0.83 2.21 20.68
CA THR A 71 -1.39 1.06 21.42
C THR A 71 -1.36 -0.27 20.66
N VAL A 72 -0.99 -0.29 19.38
CA VAL A 72 -0.99 -1.51 18.57
C VAL A 72 0.45 -1.91 18.23
N PRO A 73 0.98 -3.00 18.80
CA PRO A 73 2.28 -3.52 18.38
C PRO A 73 2.17 -4.08 16.97
N LEU A 74 2.86 -3.47 16.01
CA LEU A 74 3.02 -4.01 14.67
C LEU A 74 4.32 -4.83 14.60
N LYS A 75 4.39 -5.77 13.66
CA LYS A 75 5.67 -6.40 13.26
C LYS A 75 6.46 -5.41 12.38
N PRO A 76 7.71 -5.74 11.97
CA PRO A 76 8.43 -4.90 11.01
C PRO A 76 7.57 -4.62 9.77
N TYR A 77 7.50 -3.35 9.37
CA TYR A 77 6.62 -2.94 8.28
C TYR A 77 7.26 -1.90 7.34
N GLN A 78 6.79 -1.90 6.10
CA GLN A 78 7.01 -0.83 5.14
C GLN A 78 5.75 0.07 5.07
N LEU A 79 5.93 1.37 5.24
CA LEU A 79 4.93 2.38 4.89
C LEU A 79 5.23 2.86 3.47
N CYS A 80 4.24 2.68 2.61
CA CYS A 80 4.29 3.03 1.20
C CYS A 80 3.37 4.22 0.94
N GLU A 81 3.85 5.22 0.21
CA GLU A 81 3.07 6.38 -0.22
C GLU A 81 3.12 6.50 -1.75
N LEU A 82 1.94 6.61 -2.36
CA LEU A 82 1.76 6.75 -3.80
C LEU A 82 1.02 8.06 -4.09
N ILE A 83 1.61 8.90 -4.93
CA ILE A 83 0.91 10.02 -5.54
C ILE A 83 0.14 9.49 -6.74
N LEU A 84 -1.18 9.66 -6.73
CA LEU A 84 -2.06 9.21 -7.79
C LEU A 84 -2.52 10.38 -8.65
N ARG A 85 -2.75 10.10 -9.93
CA ARG A 85 -3.48 10.98 -10.83
C ARG A 85 -4.98 10.72 -10.72
N PRO A 86 -5.84 11.72 -10.94
CA PRO A 86 -7.30 11.56 -10.90
C PRO A 86 -7.83 10.40 -11.74
N ASP A 87 -7.25 10.17 -12.93
CA ASP A 87 -7.65 9.12 -13.88
C ASP A 87 -7.33 7.68 -13.43
N GLN A 88 -6.63 7.52 -12.30
CA GLN A 88 -6.28 6.22 -11.76
C GLN A 88 -7.31 5.68 -10.77
N LEU A 89 -8.18 6.54 -10.22
CA LEU A 89 -9.25 6.14 -9.31
C LEU A 89 -10.61 6.28 -10.01
N ARG A 90 -11.59 5.52 -9.52
CA ARG A 90 -12.99 5.60 -9.95
C ARG A 90 -13.90 5.76 -8.75
N ALA A 91 -15.04 6.40 -8.95
CA ALA A 91 -16.13 6.34 -7.99
C ALA A 91 -16.56 4.88 -7.76
N GLY A 92 -16.82 4.51 -6.50
CA GLY A 92 -17.10 3.14 -6.09
C GLY A 92 -15.83 2.33 -5.76
N GLY A 93 -15.79 1.07 -6.22
CA GLY A 93 -14.77 0.11 -5.79
C GLY A 93 -13.47 0.20 -6.60
N ASN A 94 -12.35 0.45 -5.92
CA ASN A 94 -11.00 0.45 -6.46
C ASN A 94 -10.22 -0.77 -5.98
N THR A 95 -9.21 -1.18 -6.74
CA THR A 95 -8.33 -2.30 -6.37
C THR A 95 -6.88 -1.84 -6.28
N LEU A 96 -6.22 -2.15 -5.17
CA LEU A 96 -4.77 -2.12 -5.00
C LEU A 96 -4.23 -3.55 -5.15
N GLU A 97 -3.29 -3.76 -6.07
CA GLU A 97 -2.58 -5.02 -6.24
C GLU A 97 -1.08 -4.81 -6.04
N LEU A 98 -0.47 -5.71 -5.27
CA LEU A 98 0.95 -5.69 -4.95
C LEU A 98 1.55 -7.04 -5.33
N GLN A 99 2.44 -7.03 -6.33
CA GLN A 99 3.15 -8.22 -6.77
C GLN A 99 4.59 -8.14 -6.25
N PRO A 100 5.08 -9.14 -5.50
CA PRO A 100 6.46 -9.16 -5.08
C PRO A 100 7.41 -9.20 -6.29
N ILE A 101 8.38 -8.28 -6.33
CA ILE A 101 9.49 -8.26 -7.30
C ILE A 101 10.67 -9.03 -6.72
N ARG A 102 10.96 -8.79 -5.44
CA ARG A 102 12.03 -9.44 -4.69
C ARG A 102 11.57 -9.65 -3.26
N LEU A 103 11.58 -10.91 -2.83
CA LEU A 103 11.44 -11.32 -1.44
C LEU A 103 12.74 -11.98 -1.00
N LEU A 104 13.19 -11.69 0.22
CA LEU A 104 14.41 -12.31 0.73
C LEU A 104 14.11 -13.76 1.15
N LYS A 105 15.03 -14.69 0.86
CA LYS A 105 14.90 -16.06 1.34
C LYS A 105 15.03 -16.04 2.86
N GLY A 106 14.04 -16.54 3.58
CA GLY A 106 13.99 -16.53 5.04
C GLY A 106 12.90 -15.66 5.66
N THR A 107 12.25 -14.77 4.89
CA THR A 107 10.91 -14.25 5.23
C THR A 107 9.89 -15.36 5.01
N THR A 108 9.90 -16.36 5.89
CA THR A 108 8.97 -17.51 5.89
C THR A 108 7.54 -17.12 6.31
N GLY A 109 7.35 -15.90 6.79
CA GLY A 109 6.04 -15.37 7.16
C GLY A 109 5.28 -14.79 5.97
N LYS A 110 3.95 -14.83 6.05
CA LYS A 110 3.05 -14.18 5.10
C LYS A 110 3.22 -12.65 5.21
N VAL A 111 3.32 -11.95 4.08
CA VAL A 111 3.25 -10.48 4.03
C VAL A 111 1.80 -10.05 4.22
N TYR A 112 1.56 -9.03 5.04
CA TYR A 112 0.22 -8.55 5.34
C TYR A 112 0.04 -7.11 4.90
N LEU A 113 -1.03 -6.85 4.15
CA LEU A 113 -1.54 -5.49 3.96
C LEU A 113 -2.46 -5.15 5.13
N VAL A 114 -1.99 -4.29 6.03
CA VAL A 114 -2.65 -4.04 7.33
C VAL A 114 -3.42 -2.72 7.38
N GLU A 115 -3.05 -1.77 6.53
CA GLU A 115 -3.64 -0.43 6.49
C GLU A 115 -3.65 0.10 5.05
N ILE A 116 -4.73 0.80 4.70
CA ILE A 116 -4.88 1.58 3.48
C ILE A 116 -5.56 2.88 3.87
N GLU A 117 -4.98 4.00 3.45
CA GLU A 117 -5.48 5.35 3.69
C GLU A 117 -5.41 6.12 2.38
N LEU A 118 -6.50 6.78 2.01
CA LEU A 118 -6.55 7.67 0.86
C LEU A 118 -6.71 9.10 1.37
N GLU A 119 -5.72 9.93 1.12
CA GLU A 119 -5.78 11.37 1.38
C GLU A 119 -6.12 12.09 0.07
N VAL A 120 -7.13 12.93 0.13
CA VAL A 120 -7.65 13.70 -1.00
C VAL A 120 -7.64 15.16 -0.58
N ARG A 121 -7.00 16.00 -1.39
CA ARG A 121 -6.99 17.45 -1.17
C ARG A 121 -7.68 18.13 -2.34
N TYR A 122 -8.50 19.11 -1.99
CA TYR A 122 -9.15 20.02 -2.92
C TYR A 122 -8.46 21.39 -2.82
N GLY A 123 -8.39 22.09 -3.95
CA GLY A 123 -7.87 23.46 -4.05
C GLY A 123 -8.95 24.39 -4.57
#